data_AF-A0A914R659-F1
#
_entry.id   AF-A0A914R659-F1
#
_cell.length_a   1.000
_cell.length_b   1.000
_cell.length_c   1.000
_cell.angle_alpha   90.00
_cell.angle_beta   90.00
_cell.angle_gamma   90.00
#
_symmetry.space_group_name_H-M   'P 1'
#
loop_
_entity.id
_entity.type
_entity.pdbx_description
1 polymer ?
#
loop_
_entity_poly.entity_id
_entity_poly.type
_entity_poly.pdbx_seq_one_letter_code
_entity_poly.pdbx_strand_id
1 'polypeptide(L)'
;MDNSFSDGFMRMNIVGNVLLALSLLVKVSVENMEKSDERPPNDDISFCNKVDCASFGSCLECTFPDCEYGSTITLNCSTKRICARQFSVKKEVDCRYCWQLEPADYDCTPVRNCSTSSVRLFQTTCRVHQAVVCKGRRVFFKNVRSVSFQIL
;
A
#
# COMPACT_ATOMS: atom_id res chain seq x y z
N MET A 1 -28.42 21.63 39.10
CA MET A 1 -28.08 20.33 38.48
C MET A 1 -27.71 20.57 37.02
N ASP A 2 -26.66 21.39 36.83
CA ASP A 2 -25.35 21.08 36.22
C ASP A 2 -25.36 20.35 34.86
N ASN A 3 -24.62 20.74 33.81
CA ASN A 3 -23.46 21.63 33.75
C ASN A 3 -23.11 22.01 32.28
N SER A 4 -22.71 23.27 32.08
CA SER A 4 -21.56 23.81 31.32
C SER A 4 -21.30 23.47 29.82
N PHE A 5 -21.41 24.49 28.96
CA PHE A 5 -20.66 24.67 27.70
C PHE A 5 -20.28 26.16 27.57
N SER A 6 -18.98 26.48 27.62
CA SER A 6 -18.47 27.86 27.55
C SER A 6 -17.80 28.12 26.20
N ASP A 7 -18.46 28.96 25.41
CA ASP A 7 -17.96 29.68 24.24
C ASP A 7 -17.33 31.03 24.68
N GLY A 8 -16.28 31.48 24.01
CA GLY A 8 -15.76 32.86 24.15
C GLY A 8 -14.58 33.15 23.22
N PHE A 9 -14.77 33.93 22.14
CA PHE A 9 -14.58 35.40 22.02
C PHE A 9 -13.12 35.78 21.69
N MET A 10 -12.74 36.77 20.86
CA MET A 10 -13.42 37.91 20.24
C MET A 10 -12.58 38.44 19.05
N ARG A 11 -13.23 39.21 18.16
CA ARG A 11 -12.72 39.94 16.99
C ARG A 11 -11.77 41.11 17.33
N MET A 12 -10.87 41.49 16.39
CA MET A 12 -10.42 42.89 16.28
C MET A 12 -9.89 43.23 14.86
N ASN A 13 -10.41 44.30 14.26
CA ASN A 13 -9.95 44.96 13.04
C ASN A 13 -9.71 46.44 13.37
N ILE A 14 -8.49 46.99 13.27
CA ILE A 14 -8.25 48.45 13.19
C ILE A 14 -7.01 48.75 12.32
N VAL A 15 -7.20 49.79 11.51
CA VAL A 15 -6.38 50.55 10.55
C VAL A 15 -4.97 50.96 11.03
N GLY A 16 -3.97 50.96 10.14
CA GLY A 16 -2.72 51.72 10.35
C GLY A 16 -1.56 51.31 9.42
N ASN A 17 -1.31 52.11 8.38
CA ASN A 17 -0.12 52.02 7.53
C ASN A 17 1.08 52.71 8.20
N VAL A 18 2.29 52.24 7.85
CA VAL A 18 3.64 52.81 8.05
C VAL A 18 4.47 52.21 9.21
N LEU A 19 5.64 51.73 8.80
CA LEU A 19 6.82 51.33 9.59
C LEU A 19 6.85 49.90 10.18
N LEU A 20 7.39 48.95 9.41
CA LEU A 20 8.76 48.44 9.60
C LEU A 20 8.92 47.15 8.79
N ALA A 21 9.64 47.28 7.68
CA ALA A 21 10.23 46.15 6.98
C ALA A 21 11.13 45.36 7.95
N LEU A 22 10.78 44.11 8.29
CA LEU A 22 11.70 43.06 8.81
C LEU A 22 11.02 41.72 9.20
N SER A 23 10.01 41.24 8.46
CA SER A 23 9.46 39.88 8.72
C SER A 23 9.08 39.08 7.47
N LEU A 24 9.54 39.51 6.30
CA LEU A 24 9.64 38.61 5.15
C LEU A 24 10.76 37.59 5.45
N LEU A 25 10.42 36.31 5.36
CA LEU A 25 11.28 35.10 5.48
C LEU A 25 11.07 34.22 6.72
N VAL A 26 9.84 34.04 7.19
CA VAL A 26 9.45 32.75 7.79
C VAL A 26 8.21 32.22 7.05
N LYS A 27 8.34 32.02 5.74
CA LYS A 27 7.52 31.01 5.06
C LYS A 27 8.13 29.67 5.44
N VAL A 28 7.75 29.12 6.60
CA VAL A 28 7.93 27.69 6.82
C VAL A 28 7.06 27.02 5.77
N SER A 29 7.70 26.55 4.70
CA SER A 29 7.13 25.53 3.85
C SER A 29 6.97 24.29 4.72
N VAL A 30 5.84 24.19 5.42
CA VAL A 30 5.33 22.89 5.83
C VAL A 30 4.95 22.23 4.52
N GLU A 31 5.92 21.55 3.91
CA GLU A 31 5.62 20.57 2.86
C GLU A 31 4.59 19.62 3.48
N ASN A 32 3.38 19.64 2.91
CA ASN A 32 2.34 18.69 3.22
C ASN A 32 2.92 17.28 3.01
N MET A 33 3.43 16.67 4.09
CA MET A 33 3.39 15.23 4.21
C MET A 33 1.92 14.89 4.47
N GLU A 34 1.12 14.89 3.40
CA GLU A 34 -0.14 14.15 3.36
C GLU A 34 0.22 12.68 3.54
N LYS A 35 0.38 12.29 4.80
CA LYS A 35 0.29 10.91 5.24
C LYS A 35 -1.20 10.56 5.22
N SER A 36 -1.71 10.35 4.02
CA SER A 36 -3.03 9.76 3.84
C SER A 36 -2.97 8.34 4.40
N ASP A 37 -3.93 8.00 5.25
CA ASP A 37 -4.27 6.63 5.65
C ASP A 37 -4.83 5.88 4.43
N GLU A 38 -3.99 5.76 3.40
CA GLU A 38 -4.39 5.29 2.10
C GLU A 38 -4.24 3.78 2.09
N ARG A 39 -5.35 3.07 2.03
CA ARG A 39 -5.38 1.61 1.83
C ARG A 39 -4.53 1.28 0.59
N PRO A 40 -3.69 0.22 0.61
CA PRO A 40 -2.92 -0.13 -0.57
C PRO A 40 -3.85 -0.38 -1.75
N PRO A 41 -3.48 0.05 -2.97
CA PRO A 41 -4.35 -0.05 -4.13
C PRO A 41 -4.69 -1.51 -4.42
N ASN A 42 -5.79 -1.72 -5.15
CA ASN A 42 -6.15 -3.07 -5.58
C ASN A 42 -5.15 -3.60 -6.61
N ASP A 43 -5.11 -4.92 -6.74
CA ASP A 43 -4.30 -5.60 -7.75
C ASP A 43 -4.84 -5.33 -9.17
N ASP A 44 -3.95 -5.30 -10.15
CA ASP A 44 -4.36 -5.12 -11.55
C ASP A 44 -4.81 -6.46 -12.14
N ILE A 45 -6.11 -6.60 -12.35
CA ILE A 45 -6.75 -7.81 -12.92
C ILE A 45 -7.28 -7.58 -14.34
N SER A 46 -6.99 -6.43 -14.95
CA SER A 46 -7.56 -6.03 -16.24
C SER A 46 -7.19 -6.99 -17.37
N PHE A 47 -6.04 -7.66 -17.28
CA PHE A 47 -5.52 -8.60 -18.26
C PHE A 47 -6.17 -9.99 -18.21
N CYS A 48 -6.85 -10.34 -17.10
CA CYS A 48 -7.43 -11.67 -16.88
C CYS A 48 -8.48 -12.07 -17.93
N ASN A 49 -9.08 -11.12 -18.63
CA ASN A 49 -10.04 -11.41 -19.69
C ASN A 49 -9.41 -11.94 -20.99
N LYS A 50 -8.09 -11.79 -21.17
CA LYS A 50 -7.36 -12.14 -22.40
C LYS A 50 -6.43 -13.34 -22.25
N VAL A 51 -6.20 -13.81 -21.01
CA VAL A 51 -5.22 -14.85 -20.69
C VAL A 51 -5.89 -16.09 -20.11
N ASP A 52 -5.13 -17.18 -19.99
CA ASP A 52 -5.57 -18.36 -19.26
C ASP A 52 -5.53 -18.12 -17.74
N CYS A 53 -6.70 -17.87 -17.15
CA CYS A 53 -6.83 -17.59 -15.72
C CYS A 53 -6.32 -18.71 -14.80
N ALA A 54 -6.25 -19.96 -15.26
CA ALA A 54 -5.70 -21.05 -14.43
C ALA A 54 -4.20 -20.86 -14.12
N SER A 55 -3.50 -20.07 -14.92
CA SER A 55 -2.06 -19.85 -14.83
C SER A 55 -1.69 -18.64 -13.94
N PHE A 56 -2.65 -17.76 -13.62
CA PHE A 56 -2.41 -16.52 -12.90
C PHE A 56 -3.15 -16.48 -11.57
N GLY A 57 -2.40 -16.46 -10.46
CA GLY A 57 -2.94 -16.30 -9.12
C GLY A 57 -3.71 -14.99 -8.89
N SER A 58 -3.42 -13.91 -9.63
CA SER A 58 -4.21 -12.66 -9.55
C SER A 58 -5.62 -12.80 -10.13
N CYS A 59 -5.81 -13.73 -11.08
CA CYS A 59 -7.10 -14.01 -11.71
C CYS A 59 -7.92 -15.06 -10.95
N LEU A 60 -7.36 -15.65 -9.91
CA LEU A 60 -7.99 -16.67 -9.07
C LEU A 60 -8.42 -16.08 -7.72
N GLU A 61 -9.45 -16.67 -7.15
CA GLU A 61 -9.96 -16.42 -5.82
C GLU A 61 -9.92 -17.75 -5.06
N CYS A 62 -8.94 -17.88 -4.17
CA CYS A 62 -8.66 -19.10 -3.42
C CYS A 62 -9.12 -18.97 -1.98
N THR A 63 -9.80 -20.00 -1.47
CA THR A 63 -10.19 -20.08 -0.06
C THR A 63 -9.08 -20.77 0.74
N PHE A 64 -8.36 -20.01 1.56
CA PHE A 64 -7.31 -20.54 2.43
C PHE A 64 -7.90 -21.09 3.73
N PRO A 65 -7.68 -22.37 4.08
CA PRO A 65 -8.01 -22.90 5.39
C PRO A 65 -7.02 -22.38 6.45
N ASP A 66 -7.28 -22.73 7.71
CA ASP A 66 -6.27 -22.58 8.76
C ASP A 66 -5.14 -23.58 8.52
N CYS A 67 -3.95 -23.05 8.23
CA CYS A 67 -2.76 -23.80 7.86
C CYS A 67 -1.53 -23.20 8.55
N GLU A 68 -0.52 -24.04 8.77
CA GLU A 68 0.75 -23.60 9.35
C GLU A 68 1.63 -22.92 8.31
N TYR A 69 2.34 -21.87 8.72
CA TYR A 69 3.20 -21.11 7.83
C TYR A 69 4.26 -22.00 7.17
N GLY A 70 4.32 -21.96 5.83
CA GLY A 70 5.27 -22.75 5.04
C GLY A 70 4.85 -24.19 4.75
N SER A 71 3.70 -24.65 5.27
CA SER A 71 3.14 -25.95 4.90
C SER A 71 2.58 -25.91 3.48
N THR A 72 2.84 -26.96 2.69
CA THR A 72 2.25 -27.11 1.35
C THR A 72 0.82 -27.65 1.48
N ILE A 73 -0.15 -26.92 0.93
CA ILE A 73 -1.57 -27.24 1.03
C ILE A 73 -2.23 -27.22 -0.34
N THR A 74 -3.26 -28.05 -0.51
CA THR A 74 -4.11 -28.01 -1.69
C THR A 74 -5.31 -27.10 -1.44
N LEU A 75 -5.40 -26.02 -2.20
CA LEU A 75 -6.50 -25.06 -2.16
C LEU A 75 -7.46 -25.27 -3.33
N ASN A 76 -8.74 -25.00 -3.09
CA ASN A 76 -9.71 -24.84 -4.16
C ASN A 76 -9.81 -23.36 -4.53
N CYS A 77 -9.48 -23.05 -5.78
CA CYS A 77 -9.46 -21.70 -6.32
C CYS A 77 -10.50 -21.57 -7.42
N SER A 78 -11.33 -20.54 -7.35
CA SER A 78 -12.29 -20.22 -8.39
C SER A 78 -11.78 -19.05 -9.23
N THR A 79 -11.98 -19.08 -10.53
CA THR A 79 -11.64 -17.94 -11.40
C THR A 79 -12.51 -16.73 -11.08
N LYS A 80 -11.92 -15.54 -11.07
CA LYS A 80 -12.66 -14.27 -10.94
C LYS A 80 -13.61 -14.06 -12.12
N ARG A 81 -14.64 -13.24 -11.91
CA ARG A 81 -15.67 -12.94 -12.93
C ARG A 81 -15.14 -12.28 -14.21
N ILE A 82 -13.97 -11.65 -14.14
CA ILE A 82 -13.31 -11.01 -15.29
C ILE A 82 -12.72 -12.03 -16.28
N CYS A 83 -12.53 -13.28 -15.85
CA CYS A 83 -12.07 -14.36 -16.70
C CYS A 83 -13.12 -14.73 -17.73
N ALA A 84 -12.68 -15.07 -18.95
CA ALA A 84 -13.58 -15.47 -20.04
C ALA A 84 -14.40 -16.74 -19.70
N ARG A 85 -13.85 -17.60 -18.83
CA ARG A 85 -14.52 -18.81 -18.35
C ARG A 85 -14.49 -18.83 -16.83
N GLN A 86 -15.62 -19.23 -16.24
CA GLN A 86 -15.72 -19.47 -14.80
C GLN A 86 -15.55 -20.96 -14.50
N PHE A 87 -14.52 -21.30 -13.73
CA PHE A 87 -14.27 -22.67 -13.28
C PHE A 87 -13.52 -22.67 -11.95
N SER A 88 -13.50 -23.84 -11.31
CA SER A 88 -12.74 -24.08 -10.08
C SER A 88 -11.60 -25.04 -10.36
N VAL A 89 -10.41 -24.70 -9.86
CA VAL A 89 -9.17 -25.45 -10.03
C VAL A 89 -8.57 -25.73 -8.65
N LYS A 90 -8.04 -26.93 -8.46
CA LYS A 90 -7.24 -27.26 -7.28
C LYS A 90 -5.79 -26.85 -7.53
N LYS A 91 -5.20 -26.09 -6.61
CA LYS A 91 -3.82 -25.63 -6.68
C LYS A 91 -3.08 -26.04 -5.41
N GLU A 92 -1.91 -26.61 -5.60
CA GLU A 92 -0.97 -26.86 -4.51
C GLU A 92 -0.11 -25.62 -4.32
N VAL A 93 -0.10 -25.06 -3.12
CA VAL A 93 0.62 -23.82 -2.79
C VAL A 93 1.16 -23.90 -1.37
N ASP A 94 2.19 -23.10 -1.09
CA ASP A 94 2.65 -22.92 0.28
C ASP A 94 1.71 -21.97 1.04
N CYS A 95 1.38 -22.35 2.27
CA CYS A 95 0.62 -21.51 3.19
C CYS A 95 1.47 -20.32 3.65
N ARG A 96 1.46 -19.23 2.87
CA ARG A 96 2.17 -17.98 3.19
C ARG A 96 1.31 -16.77 2.86
N TYR A 97 1.47 -15.71 3.65
CA TYR A 97 0.86 -14.42 3.34
C TYR A 97 1.64 -13.70 2.24
N CYS A 98 0.94 -12.93 1.42
CA CYS A 98 1.54 -12.20 0.30
C CYS A 98 2.68 -11.25 0.71
N TRP A 99 2.62 -10.69 1.93
CA TRP A 99 3.66 -9.79 2.46
C TRP A 99 4.88 -10.54 3.04
N GLN A 100 4.80 -11.87 3.18
CA GLN A 100 5.87 -12.75 3.69
C GLN A 100 6.57 -13.54 2.57
N LEU A 101 6.21 -13.29 1.31
CA LEU A 101 6.87 -13.92 0.16
C LEU A 101 8.33 -13.50 0.05
N GLU A 102 9.09 -14.23 -0.77
CA GLU A 102 10.48 -13.87 -1.05
C GLU A 102 10.54 -12.64 -1.96
N PRO A 103 11.62 -11.82 -1.90
CA PRO A 103 11.77 -10.67 -2.78
C PRO A 103 11.72 -11.00 -4.28
N ALA A 104 11.94 -12.26 -4.65
CA ALA A 104 11.82 -12.75 -6.02
C ALA A 104 10.37 -12.89 -6.51
N ASP A 105 9.38 -12.88 -5.61
CA ASP A 105 7.96 -13.10 -5.92
C ASP A 105 7.14 -11.80 -5.98
N TYR A 106 7.76 -10.64 -5.74
CA TYR A 106 7.09 -9.34 -5.78
C TYR A 106 8.02 -8.21 -6.20
N ASP A 107 7.44 -7.19 -6.82
CA ASP A 107 8.13 -5.96 -7.22
C ASP A 107 7.66 -4.78 -6.37
N CYS A 108 8.61 -4.00 -5.87
CA CYS A 108 8.34 -2.78 -5.13
C CYS A 108 8.68 -1.54 -5.96
N THR A 109 7.85 -0.50 -5.86
CA THR A 109 8.07 0.78 -6.55
C THR A 109 9.35 1.47 -6.06
N PRO A 110 10.27 1.88 -6.95
CA PRO A 110 11.53 2.49 -6.53
C PRO A 110 11.29 3.86 -5.90
N VAL A 111 11.94 4.11 -4.76
CA VAL A 111 11.89 5.41 -4.08
C VAL A 111 12.91 6.35 -4.73
N ARG A 112 12.45 7.32 -5.52
CA ARG A 112 13.34 8.21 -6.30
C ARG A 112 13.86 9.45 -5.54
N ASN A 113 13.22 9.84 -4.43
CA ASN A 113 13.60 11.03 -3.64
C ASN A 113 14.39 10.64 -2.38
N CYS A 114 15.55 10.06 -2.61
CA CYS A 114 16.38 9.43 -1.58
C CYS A 114 17.64 10.26 -1.31
N SER A 115 17.68 10.99 -0.19
CA SER A 115 18.93 11.58 0.31
C SER A 115 19.71 10.50 1.08
N THR A 116 20.97 10.26 0.72
CA THR A 116 21.86 9.26 1.36
C THR A 116 22.11 9.50 2.85
N SER A 117 21.77 10.69 3.37
CA SER A 117 21.85 11.08 4.77
C SER A 117 20.56 10.86 5.57
N SER A 118 19.47 10.44 4.93
CA SER A 118 18.17 10.27 5.57
C SER A 118 18.05 8.90 6.26
N VAL A 119 17.91 8.91 7.59
CA VAL A 119 17.53 7.75 8.42
C VAL A 119 16.04 7.39 8.27
N ARG A 120 15.28 8.14 7.45
CA ARG A 120 13.84 7.94 7.30
C ARG A 120 13.54 6.63 6.57
N LEU A 121 12.58 5.89 7.11
CA LEU A 121 11.96 4.77 6.41
C LEU A 121 10.99 5.34 5.37
N PHE A 122 11.13 4.87 4.13
CA PHE A 122 10.22 5.21 3.05
C PHE A 122 9.22 4.08 2.90
N GLN A 123 7.95 4.44 2.84
CA GLN A 123 6.89 3.50 2.51
C GLN A 123 6.89 3.32 0.99
N THR A 124 7.10 2.08 0.53
CA THR A 124 6.96 1.69 -0.86
C THR A 124 5.72 0.81 -1.03
N THR A 125 5.11 0.87 -2.21
CA THR A 125 4.09 -0.09 -2.63
C THR A 125 4.76 -1.29 -3.28
N CYS A 126 4.44 -2.48 -2.80
CA CYS A 126 4.91 -3.75 -3.36
C CYS A 126 3.74 -4.52 -3.96
N ARG A 127 3.97 -5.15 -5.11
CA ARG A 127 2.98 -5.91 -5.88
C ARG A 127 3.52 -7.32 -6.14
N VAL A 128 2.77 -8.32 -5.68
CA VAL A 128 3.09 -9.73 -5.92
C VAL A 128 2.92 -10.08 -7.39
N HIS A 129 3.85 -10.89 -7.92
CA HIS A 129 3.80 -11.38 -9.29
C HIS A 129 2.50 -12.11 -9.59
N GLN A 130 1.95 -11.87 -10.78
CA GLN A 130 0.63 -12.32 -11.19
C GLN A 130 0.45 -13.85 -11.13
N ALA A 131 1.53 -14.62 -11.31
CA ALA A 131 1.52 -16.08 -11.26
C ALA A 131 1.49 -16.65 -9.83
N VAL A 132 1.99 -15.92 -8.85
CA VAL A 132 2.13 -16.40 -7.47
C VAL A 132 0.76 -16.41 -6.76
N VAL A 133 0.46 -17.43 -5.98
CA VAL A 133 -0.78 -17.52 -5.18
C VAL A 133 -0.39 -17.39 -3.70
N CYS A 134 -1.03 -16.47 -2.98
CA CYS A 134 -0.69 -16.16 -1.59
C CYS A 134 -1.92 -15.71 -0.81
N LYS A 135 -1.84 -15.82 0.53
CA LYS A 135 -2.94 -15.45 1.42
C LYS A 135 -2.98 -13.94 1.64
N GLY A 136 -4.16 -13.33 1.48
CA GLY A 136 -4.40 -11.92 1.76
C GLY A 136 -4.22 -11.00 0.54
N ARG A 137 -3.70 -9.80 0.77
CA ARG A 137 -3.60 -8.77 -0.27
C ARG A 137 -2.31 -8.88 -1.06
N ARG A 138 -2.45 -8.92 -2.39
CA ARG A 138 -1.36 -8.98 -3.36
C ARG A 138 -0.61 -7.66 -3.53
N VAL A 139 -1.20 -6.56 -3.07
CA VAL A 139 -0.57 -5.24 -3.00
C VAL A 139 -0.51 -4.81 -1.55
N PHE A 140 0.70 -4.49 -1.09
CA PHE A 140 0.96 -4.14 0.30
C PHE A 140 2.02 -3.06 0.41
N PHE A 141 2.05 -2.37 1.55
CA PHE A 141 3.11 -1.42 1.85
C PHE A 141 4.26 -2.09 2.57
N LYS A 142 5.48 -1.71 2.19
CA LYS A 142 6.70 -2.12 2.88
C LYS A 142 7.52 -0.89 3.23
N ASN A 143 8.07 -0.87 4.44
CA ASN A 143 8.98 0.17 4.86
C ASN A 143 10.39 -0.24 4.47
N VAL A 144 11.04 0.55 3.62
CA VAL A 144 12.41 0.33 3.16
C VAL A 144 13.30 1.48 3.60
N ARG A 145 14.58 1.19 3.78
CA ARG A 145 15.60 2.23 3.90
C ARG A 145 16.02 2.66 2.50
N SER A 146 16.24 3.95 2.30
CA SER A 146 16.69 4.53 1.03
C SER A 146 17.91 3.82 0.44
N VAL A 147 18.85 3.39 1.29
CA VAL A 147 20.09 2.68 0.90
C VAL A 147 19.86 1.23 0.46
N SER A 148 18.72 0.63 0.80
CA SER A 148 18.47 -0.80 0.59
C SER A 148 17.92 -1.13 -0.79
N PHE A 149 17.52 -0.12 -1.58
CA PHE A 149 17.04 -0.30 -2.95
C PHE A 149 18.17 -0.33 -4.00
N GLN A 150 19.40 0.04 -3.63
CA GLN A 150 20.56 0.02 -4.53
C GLN A 150 21.28 -1.34 -4.58
N ILE A 151 20.84 -2.34 -3.81
CA ILE A 151 21.51 -3.65 -3.67
C ILE A 151 20.54 -4.82 -4.00
N LEU A 152 19.39 -4.54 -4.63
CA LEU A 152 18.50 -5.57 -5.19
C LEU A 152 18.41 -5.38 -6.71
#